data_AF-A0A2M7TPJ4-F1
#
_entry.id   AF-A0A2M7TPJ4-F1
#
_cell.length_a   1.000
_cell.length_b   1.000
_cell.length_c   1.000
_cell.angle_alpha   90.00
_cell.angle_beta   90.00
_cell.angle_gamma   90.00
#
_symmetry.space_group_name_H-M   'P 1'
#
loop_
_entity.id
_entity.type
_entity.pdbx_description
1 polymer ?
#
loop_
_entity_poly.entity_id
_entity_poly.type
_entity_poly.pdbx_seq_one_letter_code
_entity_poly.pdbx_strand_id
1 'polypeptide(L)'
;SGQSLLVILLVMAVILTIGLAVVSYSITDIKISQQEEESARAFSAAEAGIEESLRVGAATGATVGEITANVTEVIQGGGEDFNFGESKFPSGELANVWLIDHTEEGALNPAVSFPYNGQIKICWGEETTLGSSTPALELALVYEQGGEYKVVRQGYDPVNGRTVGFDESLDKDGGNCTSGLAFSKDISLAGGVFNLAASDKPYLLRLKLLYNSELQPIAVQANSNLPEQGKCYESSATVQVSGITRKIRQCQFFQAPPEIFDYVLFSTSDLVK
;
A
#
# COMPACT_ATOMS: atom_id res chain seq x y z
N SER A 1 -35.80 -32.50 -62.56
CA SER A 1 -34.53 -31.80 -62.88
C SER A 1 -34.20 -30.63 -61.95
N GLY A 2 -35.16 -29.82 -61.48
CA GLY A 2 -34.85 -28.65 -60.62
C GLY A 2 -34.19 -28.93 -59.25
N GLN A 3 -34.41 -30.12 -58.66
CA GLN A 3 -33.84 -30.47 -57.35
C GLN A 3 -32.31 -30.60 -57.35
N SER A 4 -31.70 -31.07 -58.44
CA SER A 4 -30.24 -31.25 -58.52
C SER A 4 -29.49 -29.92 -58.45
N LEU A 5 -30.04 -28.85 -59.03
CA LEU A 5 -29.48 -27.50 -58.96
C LEU A 5 -29.50 -26.96 -57.51
N LEU A 6 -30.60 -27.20 -56.79
CA LEU A 6 -30.76 -26.81 -55.39
C LEU A 6 -29.77 -27.51 -54.46
N VAL A 7 -29.53 -28.82 -54.66
CA VAL A 7 -28.54 -29.58 -53.88
C VAL A 7 -27.13 -29.07 -54.15
N ILE A 8 -26.76 -28.78 -55.40
CA ILE A 8 -25.44 -28.23 -55.74
C ILE A 8 -25.24 -26.84 -55.11
N LEU A 9 -26.25 -25.97 -55.18
CA LEU A 9 -26.21 -24.65 -54.53
C LEU A 9 -26.06 -24.75 -53.00
N LEU A 10 -26.79 -25.68 -52.36
CA LEU A 10 -26.69 -25.92 -50.93
C LEU A 10 -25.29 -26.42 -50.53
N VAL A 11 -24.72 -27.37 -51.29
CA VAL A 11 -23.36 -27.87 -51.05
C VAL A 11 -22.32 -26.76 -51.25
N MET A 12 -22.44 -25.92 -52.29
CA MET A 12 -21.55 -24.78 -52.49
C MET A 12 -21.65 -23.75 -51.36
N ALA A 13 -22.87 -23.46 -50.88
CA ALA A 13 -23.08 -22.56 -49.75
C ALA A 13 -22.42 -23.09 -48.47
N VAL A 14 -22.55 -24.39 -48.17
CA VAL A 14 -21.91 -25.04 -47.00
C VAL A 14 -20.39 -25.03 -47.11
N ILE A 15 -19.82 -25.29 -48.28
CA ILE A 15 -18.36 -25.23 -48.48
C ILE A 15 -17.85 -23.80 -48.27
N LEU A 16 -18.58 -22.79 -48.76
CA LEU A 16 -18.20 -21.39 -48.62
C LEU A 16 -18.32 -20.88 -47.16
N THR A 17 -19.36 -21.28 -46.42
CA THR A 17 -19.48 -20.92 -44.99
C THR A 17 -18.42 -21.59 -44.14
N ILE A 18 -18.06 -22.86 -44.41
CA ILE A 18 -16.94 -23.54 -43.72
C ILE A 18 -15.62 -22.85 -44.05
N GLY A 19 -15.35 -22.53 -45.33
CA GLY A 19 -14.14 -21.84 -45.74
C GLY A 19 -13.98 -20.47 -45.08
N LEU A 20 -15.06 -19.67 -45.06
CA LEU A 20 -15.08 -18.38 -44.37
C LEU A 20 -14.88 -18.53 -42.87
N ALA A 21 -15.53 -19.51 -42.23
CA ALA A 21 -15.39 -19.76 -40.79
C ALA A 21 -13.93 -20.11 -40.42
N VAL A 22 -13.29 -21.01 -41.16
CA VAL A 22 -11.88 -21.39 -40.91
C VAL A 22 -10.95 -20.18 -41.03
N VAL A 23 -11.12 -19.36 -42.08
CA VAL A 23 -10.33 -18.12 -42.24
C VAL A 23 -10.60 -17.13 -41.10
N SER A 24 -11.85 -16.95 -40.69
CA SER A 24 -12.21 -16.08 -39.55
C SER A 24 -11.61 -16.56 -38.23
N TYR A 25 -11.62 -17.86 -37.94
CA TYR A 25 -10.93 -18.43 -36.78
C TYR A 25 -9.42 -18.18 -36.87
N SER A 26 -8.77 -18.51 -37.98
CA SER A 26 -7.32 -18.30 -38.15
C SER A 26 -6.89 -16.83 -37.97
N ILE A 27 -7.66 -15.87 -38.51
CA ILE A 27 -7.39 -14.44 -38.31
C ILE A 27 -7.58 -14.04 -36.84
N THR A 28 -8.57 -14.63 -36.16
CA THR A 28 -8.84 -14.35 -34.74
C THR A 28 -7.72 -14.90 -33.85
N ASP A 29 -7.28 -16.14 -34.08
CA ASP A 29 -6.19 -16.78 -33.33
C ASP A 29 -4.86 -16.05 -33.53
N ILE A 30 -4.53 -15.66 -34.78
CA ILE A 30 -3.35 -14.84 -35.08
C ILE A 30 -3.43 -13.49 -34.34
N LYS A 31 -4.60 -12.84 -34.35
CA LYS A 31 -4.79 -11.57 -33.66
C LYS A 31 -4.63 -11.72 -32.15
N ILE A 32 -5.22 -12.76 -31.54
CA ILE A 32 -5.07 -13.03 -30.09
C ILE A 32 -3.60 -13.25 -29.76
N SER A 33 -2.90 -14.10 -30.52
CA SER A 33 -1.48 -14.38 -30.31
C SER A 33 -0.60 -13.12 -30.45
N GLN A 34 -0.87 -12.25 -31.42
CA GLN A 34 -0.19 -10.96 -31.56
C GLN A 34 -0.45 -10.04 -30.36
N GLN A 35 -1.70 -9.97 -29.87
CA GLN A 35 -2.05 -9.15 -28.71
C GLN A 35 -1.42 -9.68 -27.42
N GLU A 36 -1.28 -11.00 -27.26
CA GLU A 36 -0.56 -11.63 -26.15
C GLU A 36 0.95 -11.33 -26.21
N GLU A 37 1.57 -11.43 -27.38
CA GLU A 37 2.99 -11.11 -27.57
C GLU A 37 3.28 -9.62 -27.31
N GLU A 38 2.48 -8.72 -27.89
CA GLU A 38 2.56 -7.27 -27.66
C GLU A 38 2.34 -6.91 -26.19
N SER A 39 1.39 -7.58 -25.53
CA SER A 39 1.14 -7.46 -24.09
C SER A 39 2.37 -7.86 -23.27
N ALA A 40 3.02 -8.97 -23.60
CA ALA A 40 4.23 -9.43 -22.92
C ALA A 40 5.39 -8.45 -23.12
N ARG A 41 5.61 -7.97 -24.35
CA ARG A 41 6.65 -6.95 -24.65
C ARG A 41 6.39 -5.63 -23.93
N ALA A 42 5.13 -5.17 -23.88
CA ALA A 42 4.75 -3.98 -23.11
C ALA A 42 5.00 -4.17 -21.61
N PHE A 43 4.63 -5.32 -21.05
CA PHE A 43 4.90 -5.63 -19.64
C PHE A 43 6.40 -5.61 -19.32
N SER A 44 7.24 -6.30 -20.12
CA SER A 44 8.70 -6.28 -19.95
C SER A 44 9.32 -4.89 -20.09
N ALA A 45 8.77 -4.04 -20.96
CA ALA A 45 9.21 -2.64 -21.07
C ALA A 45 8.79 -1.79 -19.86
N ALA A 46 7.63 -2.07 -19.26
CA ALA A 46 7.21 -1.44 -18.01
C ALA A 46 8.13 -1.85 -16.84
N GLU A 47 8.47 -3.14 -16.73
CA GLU A 47 9.43 -3.66 -15.74
C GLU A 47 10.82 -3.02 -15.91
N ALA A 48 11.37 -3.00 -17.12
CA ALA A 48 12.65 -2.35 -17.37
C ALA A 48 12.65 -0.85 -17.00
N GLY A 49 11.55 -0.15 -17.25
CA GLY A 49 11.38 1.25 -16.84
C GLY A 49 11.31 1.42 -15.32
N ILE A 50 10.58 0.56 -14.60
CA ILE A 50 10.46 0.71 -13.15
C ILE A 50 11.78 0.39 -12.44
N GLU A 51 12.48 -0.66 -12.86
CA GLU A 51 13.79 -1.03 -12.30
C GLU A 51 14.83 0.09 -12.48
N GLU A 52 14.89 0.72 -13.66
CA GLU A 52 15.78 1.86 -13.88
C GLU A 52 15.39 3.08 -13.04
N SER A 53 14.10 3.32 -12.83
CA SER A 53 13.60 4.42 -11.99
C SER A 53 13.92 4.21 -10.51
N LEU A 54 13.76 2.97 -10.02
CA LEU A 54 14.15 2.54 -8.66
C LEU A 54 15.67 2.60 -8.46
N ARG A 55 16.46 2.32 -9.51
CA ARG A 55 17.94 2.39 -9.49
C ARG A 55 18.48 3.82 -9.49
N VAL A 56 17.82 4.73 -10.21
CA VAL A 56 18.22 6.14 -10.32
C VAL A 56 17.62 7.01 -9.20
N GLY A 57 16.49 6.60 -8.62
CA GLY A 57 15.76 7.36 -7.61
C GLY A 57 14.94 8.52 -8.20
N ALA A 58 14.47 8.39 -9.44
CA ALA A 58 13.71 9.42 -10.14
C ALA A 58 12.79 8.83 -11.22
N ALA A 59 11.76 9.59 -11.60
CA ALA A 59 10.92 9.30 -12.76
C ALA A 59 11.75 9.23 -14.06
N THR A 60 11.51 8.20 -14.89
CA THR A 60 12.20 8.00 -16.18
C THR A 60 11.22 7.76 -17.34
N GLY A 61 11.72 7.82 -18.57
CA GLY A 61 10.94 7.46 -19.75
C GLY A 61 11.84 7.06 -20.92
N ALA A 62 11.41 6.06 -21.68
CA ALA A 62 12.17 5.53 -22.81
C ALA A 62 11.24 5.01 -23.92
N THR A 63 11.64 5.22 -25.18
CA THR A 63 11.01 4.58 -26.34
C THR A 63 12.00 3.65 -27.00
N VAL A 64 11.63 2.37 -27.17
CA VAL A 64 12.44 1.36 -27.85
C VAL A 64 11.59 0.74 -28.96
N GLY A 65 11.94 1.06 -30.20
CA GLY A 65 11.12 0.71 -31.36
C GLY A 65 9.73 1.34 -31.26
N GLU A 66 8.69 0.51 -31.25
CA GLU A 66 7.28 0.93 -31.20
C GLU A 66 6.72 0.98 -29.77
N ILE A 67 7.53 0.71 -28.74
CA ILE A 67 7.09 0.67 -27.34
C ILE A 67 7.62 1.89 -26.60
N THR A 68 6.74 2.66 -25.97
CA THR A 68 7.11 3.76 -25.07
C THR A 68 6.74 3.39 -23.64
N ALA A 69 7.72 3.33 -22.75
CA ALA A 69 7.56 3.22 -21.31
C ALA A 69 7.74 4.60 -20.67
N ASN A 70 6.80 5.00 -19.82
CA ASN A 70 6.87 6.22 -19.02
C ASN A 70 6.69 5.83 -17.55
N VAL A 71 7.54 6.33 -16.67
CA VAL A 71 7.45 6.11 -15.22
C VAL A 71 7.21 7.43 -14.52
N THR A 72 6.19 7.48 -13.68
CA THR A 72 5.88 8.63 -12.83
C THR A 72 6.19 8.32 -11.38
N GLU A 73 6.81 9.26 -10.68
CA GLU A 73 7.00 9.20 -9.24
C GLU A 73 5.76 9.73 -8.51
N VAL A 74 5.35 9.05 -7.44
CA VAL A 74 4.20 9.37 -6.59
C VAL A 74 4.67 9.32 -5.14
N ILE A 75 4.88 10.49 -4.54
CA ILE A 75 5.19 10.63 -3.11
C ILE A 75 4.07 10.00 -2.28
N GLN A 76 4.44 9.27 -1.22
CA GLN A 76 3.51 8.68 -0.26
C GLN A 76 3.56 9.49 1.05
N GLY A 77 2.41 9.84 1.61
CA GLY A 77 2.33 10.80 2.72
C GLY A 77 2.48 12.24 2.24
N GLY A 78 3.11 13.10 3.06
CA GLY A 78 3.27 14.54 2.76
C GLY A 78 1.99 15.38 2.94
N GLY A 79 0.87 14.75 3.32
CA GLY A 79 -0.45 15.36 3.53
C GLY A 79 -1.10 14.91 4.84
N GLU A 80 -2.32 15.38 5.11
CA GLU A 80 -3.07 15.06 6.34
C GLU A 80 -3.54 13.60 6.38
N ASP A 81 -3.85 12.99 5.24
CA ASP A 81 -4.24 11.58 5.12
C ASP A 81 -3.08 10.70 4.63
N PHE A 82 -2.91 9.52 5.22
CA PHE A 82 -2.03 8.48 4.70
C PHE A 82 -2.65 7.08 4.85
N ASN A 83 -2.72 6.35 3.73
CA ASN A 83 -3.08 4.94 3.69
C ASN A 83 -1.93 4.13 3.06
N PHE A 84 -1.85 2.85 3.37
CA PHE A 84 -0.87 1.94 2.78
C PHE A 84 -1.31 1.40 1.40
N GLY A 85 -2.16 2.13 0.68
CA GLY A 85 -2.72 1.71 -0.60
C GLY A 85 -3.53 0.42 -0.50
N GLU A 86 -3.17 -0.57 -1.31
CA GLU A 86 -3.78 -1.91 -1.31
C GLU A 86 -3.18 -2.86 -0.26
N SER A 87 -2.13 -2.44 0.47
CA SER A 87 -1.49 -3.28 1.49
C SER A 87 -2.40 -3.54 2.69
N LYS A 88 -2.51 -4.82 3.07
CA LYS A 88 -3.24 -5.31 4.24
C LYS A 88 -2.30 -6.15 5.11
N PHE A 89 -2.44 -6.02 6.42
CA PHE A 89 -1.51 -6.55 7.40
C PHE A 89 -2.10 -7.78 8.12
N PRO A 90 -1.33 -8.88 8.30
CA PRO A 90 -1.69 -9.99 9.17
C PRO A 90 -1.53 -9.60 10.65
N SER A 91 -2.08 -10.41 11.56
CA SER A 91 -1.85 -10.23 12.99
C SER A 91 -0.35 -10.36 13.32
N GLY A 92 0.22 -9.33 13.92
CA GLY A 92 1.60 -9.29 14.42
C GLY A 92 2.59 -8.47 13.59
N GLU A 93 2.27 -8.11 12.34
CA GLU A 93 3.16 -7.34 11.45
C GLU A 93 3.07 -5.83 11.72
N LEU A 94 4.21 -5.12 11.64
CA LEU A 94 4.26 -3.65 11.81
C LEU A 94 4.00 -2.86 10.52
N ALA A 95 2.94 -2.05 10.54
CA ALA A 95 2.80 -0.89 9.68
C ALA A 95 3.48 0.32 10.34
N ASN A 96 4.37 1.00 9.60
CA ASN A 96 5.18 2.10 10.10
C ASN A 96 4.71 3.43 9.50
N VAL A 97 4.50 4.44 10.34
CA VAL A 97 4.19 5.83 9.92
C VAL A 97 5.20 6.78 10.56
N TRP A 98 6.05 7.36 9.73
CA TRP A 98 7.03 8.36 10.14
C TRP A 98 6.38 9.67 10.53
N LEU A 99 6.80 10.19 11.69
CA LEU A 99 6.41 11.49 12.25
C LEU A 99 7.59 12.47 12.24
N ILE A 100 8.73 12.07 11.70
CA ILE A 100 9.89 12.89 11.38
C ILE A 100 10.16 12.83 9.88
N ASP A 101 10.64 13.94 9.33
CA ASP A 101 10.99 14.07 7.92
C ASP A 101 12.28 13.32 7.56
N HIS A 102 12.51 13.13 6.25
CA HIS A 102 13.71 12.52 5.71
C HIS A 102 14.35 13.42 4.64
N THR A 103 15.67 13.36 4.49
CA THR A 103 16.37 13.99 3.36
C THR A 103 16.10 13.23 2.07
N GLU A 104 16.48 13.81 0.92
CA GLU A 104 16.37 13.13 -0.39
C GLU A 104 17.11 11.78 -0.43
N GLU A 105 18.19 11.63 0.36
CA GLU A 105 18.95 10.39 0.53
C GLU A 105 18.34 9.41 1.55
N GLY A 106 17.18 9.74 2.15
CA GLY A 106 16.48 8.91 3.13
C GLY A 106 17.09 8.94 4.54
N ALA A 107 17.88 9.95 4.89
CA ALA A 107 18.38 10.14 6.26
C ALA A 107 17.37 10.94 7.11
N LEU A 108 17.26 10.66 8.41
CA LEU A 108 16.34 11.38 9.30
C LEU A 108 16.65 12.89 9.37
N ASN A 109 15.62 13.74 9.24
CA ASN A 109 15.71 15.19 9.29
C ASN A 109 15.04 15.76 10.57
N PRO A 110 15.72 15.81 11.72
CA PRO A 110 15.15 16.28 13.00
C PRO A 110 14.91 17.80 13.08
N ALA A 111 15.08 18.54 11.99
CA ALA A 111 14.63 19.92 11.87
C ALA A 111 13.15 20.03 11.49
N VAL A 112 12.57 18.98 10.88
CA VAL A 112 11.17 18.93 10.45
C VAL A 112 10.53 17.67 11.05
N SER A 113 9.59 17.87 11.97
CA SER A 113 8.80 16.79 12.56
C SER A 113 7.35 17.20 12.66
N PHE A 114 6.46 16.21 12.72
CA PHE A 114 5.07 16.38 13.07
C PHE A 114 4.95 17.09 14.44
N PRO A 115 3.93 17.93 14.67
CA PRO A 115 3.82 18.70 15.91
C PRO A 115 3.69 17.80 17.15
N TYR A 116 4.41 18.12 18.22
CA TYR A 116 4.33 17.40 19.51
C TYR A 116 2.91 17.37 20.11
N ASN A 117 2.09 18.37 19.78
CA ASN A 117 0.69 18.53 20.16
C ASN A 117 -0.29 18.18 19.02
N GLY A 118 0.20 17.55 17.95
CA GLY A 118 -0.62 17.08 16.84
C GLY A 118 -1.60 16.00 17.28
N GLN A 119 -2.66 15.87 16.48
CA GLN A 119 -3.70 14.88 16.64
C GLN A 119 -3.68 13.93 15.44
N ILE A 120 -3.73 12.63 15.72
CA ILE A 120 -3.73 11.56 14.73
C ILE A 120 -4.92 10.66 15.02
N LYS A 121 -5.87 10.61 14.09
CA LYS A 121 -6.87 9.56 14.02
C LYS A 121 -6.25 8.35 13.33
N ILE A 122 -6.44 7.18 13.91
CA ILE A 122 -5.98 5.92 13.34
C ILE A 122 -7.20 5.06 13.10
N CYS A 123 -7.30 4.50 11.90
CA CYS A 123 -8.40 3.65 11.49
C CYS A 123 -7.89 2.28 11.04
N TRP A 124 -8.62 1.22 11.37
CA TRP A 124 -8.22 -0.14 11.03
C TRP A 124 -9.41 -1.10 10.90
N GLY A 125 -9.17 -2.19 10.16
CA GLY A 125 -10.10 -3.32 10.03
C GLY A 125 -11.32 -3.05 9.14
N GLU A 126 -11.83 -4.09 8.48
CA GLU A 126 -13.00 -4.01 7.58
C GLU A 126 -14.29 -4.56 8.20
N GLU A 127 -14.20 -5.28 9.32
CA GLU A 127 -15.35 -5.94 9.96
C GLU A 127 -16.07 -5.02 10.95
N THR A 128 -17.33 -4.68 10.70
CA THR A 128 -18.18 -3.91 11.64
C THR A 128 -18.86 -4.78 12.70
N THR A 129 -18.90 -6.10 12.51
CA THR A 129 -19.32 -7.07 13.53
C THR A 129 -18.18 -7.37 14.51
N LEU A 130 -18.53 -7.48 15.79
CA LEU A 130 -17.58 -7.86 16.85
C LEU A 130 -17.58 -9.39 17.05
N GLY A 131 -16.39 -9.99 16.98
CA GLY A 131 -16.15 -11.43 17.08
C GLY A 131 -14.73 -11.77 17.55
N SER A 132 -14.36 -13.05 17.55
CA SER A 132 -13.01 -13.47 17.98
C SER A 132 -11.90 -13.08 17.01
N SER A 133 -12.23 -12.84 15.74
CA SER A 133 -11.32 -12.43 14.66
C SER A 133 -11.19 -10.91 14.47
N THR A 134 -11.98 -10.11 15.20
CA THR A 134 -11.99 -8.65 15.01
C THR A 134 -10.65 -8.05 15.43
N PRO A 135 -9.96 -7.27 14.57
CA PRO A 135 -8.62 -6.76 14.85
C PRO A 135 -8.62 -5.79 16.04
N ALA A 136 -7.74 -6.07 17.01
CA ALA A 136 -7.24 -5.06 17.94
C ALA A 136 -5.98 -4.39 17.35
N LEU A 137 -5.63 -3.22 17.88
CA LEU A 137 -4.45 -2.45 17.49
C LEU A 137 -3.52 -2.29 18.69
N GLU A 138 -2.27 -2.70 18.57
CA GLU A 138 -1.18 -2.21 19.42
C GLU A 138 -0.47 -1.07 18.69
N LEU A 139 -0.22 0.01 19.42
CA LEU A 139 0.46 1.20 18.92
C LEU A 139 1.68 1.49 19.79
N ALA A 140 2.83 1.72 19.15
CA ALA A 140 4.03 2.23 19.80
C ALA A 140 4.46 3.56 19.17
N LEU A 141 4.55 4.62 19.99
CA LEU A 141 5.13 5.90 19.58
C LEU A 141 6.58 5.95 20.04
N VAL A 142 7.50 6.07 19.09
CA VAL A 142 8.90 6.43 19.30
C VAL A 142 9.03 7.94 19.24
N TYR A 143 9.61 8.53 20.29
CA TYR A 143 9.86 9.96 20.39
C TYR A 143 11.22 10.25 21.03
N GLU A 144 11.77 11.43 20.78
CA GLU A 144 12.97 11.93 21.44
C GLU A 144 12.56 12.90 22.56
N GLN A 145 13.16 12.74 23.74
CA GLN A 145 13.02 13.65 24.87
C GLN A 145 14.41 13.91 25.47
N GLY A 146 14.90 15.14 25.31
CA GLY A 146 16.18 15.58 25.87
C GLY A 146 17.41 14.82 25.33
N GLY A 147 17.39 14.40 24.06
CA GLY A 147 18.44 13.58 23.45
C GLY A 147 18.33 12.07 23.70
N GLU A 148 17.33 11.61 24.47
CA GLU A 148 17.05 10.18 24.66
C GLU A 148 15.85 9.74 23.82
N TYR A 149 15.97 8.59 23.14
CA TYR A 149 14.85 7.95 22.46
C TYR A 149 14.01 7.13 23.45
N LYS A 150 12.71 7.36 23.44
CA LYS A 150 11.73 6.72 24.32
C LYS A 150 10.61 6.13 23.50
N VAL A 151 10.02 5.05 24.02
CA VAL A 151 8.88 4.37 23.40
C VAL A 151 7.75 4.29 24.42
N VAL A 152 6.57 4.74 24.03
CA VAL A 152 5.33 4.58 24.79
C VAL A 152 4.36 3.74 23.98
N ARG A 153 3.66 2.80 24.63
CA ARG A 153 2.78 1.83 23.97
C ARG A 153 1.38 1.89 24.55
N GLN A 154 0.37 1.72 23.70
CA GLN A 154 -1.03 1.60 24.08
C GLN A 154 -1.75 0.61 23.16
N GLY A 155 -2.59 -0.26 23.75
CA GLY A 155 -3.48 -1.15 23.01
C GLY A 155 -4.90 -0.60 22.92
N TYR A 156 -5.58 -0.85 21.80
CA TYR A 156 -6.99 -0.54 21.55
C TYR A 156 -7.71 -1.79 21.03
N ASP A 157 -8.77 -2.25 21.71
CA ASP A 157 -9.53 -3.44 21.29
C ASP A 157 -11.02 -3.10 21.14
N PRO A 158 -11.63 -3.31 19.96
CA PRO A 158 -13.07 -3.10 19.77
C PRO A 158 -13.93 -4.12 20.53
N VAL A 159 -13.38 -5.25 20.96
CA VAL A 159 -14.08 -6.35 21.65
C VAL A 159 -13.88 -6.27 23.16
N ASN A 160 -14.95 -5.86 23.85
CA ASN A 160 -14.96 -5.69 25.30
C ASN A 160 -14.59 -7.00 26.03
N GLY A 161 -13.68 -6.89 27.01
CA GLY A 161 -13.32 -8.00 27.89
C GLY A 161 -12.44 -9.09 27.26
N ARG A 162 -11.93 -8.91 26.03
CA ARG A 162 -11.01 -9.90 25.41
C ARG A 162 -9.69 -10.02 26.18
N THR A 163 -9.14 -8.90 26.67
CA THR A 163 -7.94 -8.84 27.52
C THR A 163 -7.98 -7.67 28.50
N VAL A 164 -7.09 -7.65 29.49
CA VAL A 164 -6.93 -6.54 30.44
C VAL A 164 -5.79 -5.63 29.96
N GLY A 165 -6.02 -4.32 29.90
CA GLY A 165 -4.99 -3.30 29.58
C GLY A 165 -5.17 -2.61 28.22
N PHE A 166 -6.10 -3.08 27.39
CA PHE A 166 -6.51 -2.39 26.17
C PHE A 166 -7.53 -1.28 26.51
N ASP A 167 -7.49 -0.19 25.76
CA ASP A 167 -8.51 0.86 25.80
C ASP A 167 -9.65 0.50 24.83
N GLU A 168 -10.85 0.33 25.39
CA GLU A 168 -12.05 -0.05 24.65
C GLU A 168 -12.88 1.17 24.18
N SER A 169 -12.45 2.39 24.55
CA SER A 169 -13.13 3.66 24.21
C SER A 169 -12.76 4.13 22.80
N LEU A 170 -13.30 3.45 21.79
CA LEU A 170 -13.04 3.72 20.38
C LEU A 170 -14.32 3.78 19.55
N ASP A 171 -14.27 4.47 18.43
CA ASP A 171 -15.39 4.61 17.50
C ASP A 171 -15.52 3.32 16.66
N LYS A 172 -16.68 2.67 16.74
CA LYS A 172 -16.97 1.36 16.14
C LYS A 172 -17.78 1.44 14.84
N ASP A 173 -17.87 2.64 14.27
CA ASP A 173 -18.73 2.95 13.12
C ASP A 173 -18.07 3.99 12.19
N GLY A 174 -16.78 3.77 11.89
CA GLY A 174 -16.09 4.37 10.73
C GLY A 174 -16.08 5.90 10.61
N GLY A 175 -15.59 6.63 11.63
CA GLY A 175 -15.53 8.10 11.63
C GLY A 175 -14.84 8.72 10.41
N ASN A 176 -13.65 8.21 10.04
CA ASN A 176 -13.05 8.07 8.68
C ASN A 176 -11.51 8.12 8.67
N CYS A 177 -10.86 7.33 7.80
CA CYS A 177 -9.49 7.58 7.30
C CYS A 177 -9.20 7.00 5.87
N THR A 178 -10.11 6.79 4.89
CA THR A 178 -11.48 7.27 4.65
C THR A 178 -12.27 6.18 3.88
N SER A 179 -13.46 5.82 4.34
CA SER A 179 -14.29 4.68 3.89
C SER A 179 -13.66 3.28 4.05
N GLY A 180 -14.50 2.25 4.20
CA GLY A 180 -14.09 0.83 4.31
C GLY A 180 -13.51 0.40 5.66
N LEU A 181 -13.15 1.33 6.55
CA LEU A 181 -12.57 1.03 7.87
C LEU A 181 -13.63 1.09 8.97
N ALA A 182 -13.73 0.02 9.76
CA ALA A 182 -14.76 -0.17 10.78
C ALA A 182 -14.43 0.55 12.10
N PHE A 183 -13.16 0.50 12.52
CA PHE A 183 -12.72 1.02 13.82
C PHE A 183 -11.86 2.26 13.65
N SER A 184 -11.99 3.22 14.57
CA SER A 184 -11.06 4.34 14.67
C SER A 184 -10.85 4.85 16.09
N LYS A 185 -9.67 5.43 16.34
CA LYS A 185 -9.31 6.09 17.59
C LYS A 185 -8.58 7.40 17.32
N ASP A 186 -9.04 8.47 17.94
CA ASP A 186 -8.31 9.75 17.99
C ASP A 186 -7.24 9.73 19.09
N ILE A 187 -6.04 10.20 18.73
CA ILE A 187 -4.88 10.27 19.61
C ILE A 187 -4.34 11.69 19.61
N SER A 188 -4.17 12.26 20.80
CA SER A 188 -3.44 13.51 21.02
C SER A 188 -2.03 13.17 21.52
N LEU A 189 -1.00 13.60 20.80
CA LEU A 189 0.40 13.31 21.17
C LEU A 189 0.80 14.01 22.48
N ALA A 190 0.29 15.23 22.72
CA ALA A 190 0.49 15.97 23.97
C ALA A 190 -0.55 15.63 25.07
N GLY A 191 -1.26 14.51 24.94
CA GLY A 191 -2.33 14.12 25.87
C GLY A 191 -2.38 12.62 26.18
N GLY A 192 -3.27 12.26 27.11
CA GLY A 192 -3.52 10.86 27.48
C GLY A 192 -2.26 10.15 27.96
N VAL A 193 -2.00 8.98 27.36
CA VAL A 193 -0.85 8.12 27.69
C VAL A 193 0.46 8.62 27.06
N PHE A 194 0.38 9.39 25.97
CA PHE A 194 1.56 9.86 25.22
C PHE A 194 2.21 11.06 25.92
N ASN A 195 1.42 12.10 26.22
CA ASN A 195 1.81 13.25 27.05
C ASN A 195 3.17 13.89 26.66
N LEU A 196 3.43 14.06 25.37
CA LEU A 196 4.64 14.74 24.86
C LEU A 196 4.67 16.21 25.31
N ALA A 197 5.84 16.65 25.79
CA ALA A 197 6.11 18.05 26.07
C ALA A 197 6.51 18.83 24.80
N ALA A 198 6.48 20.16 24.85
CA ALA A 198 6.87 21.02 23.72
C ALA A 198 8.36 20.90 23.31
N SER A 199 9.19 20.29 24.16
CA SER A 199 10.59 19.92 23.89
C SER A 199 10.74 18.60 23.15
N ASP A 200 9.69 17.77 23.14
CA ASP A 200 9.77 16.39 22.71
C ASP A 200 9.40 16.29 21.23
N LYS A 201 10.08 15.40 20.50
CA LYS A 201 9.88 15.23 19.06
C LYS A 201 9.32 13.85 18.76
N PRO A 202 8.14 13.71 18.12
CA PRO A 202 7.70 12.41 17.63
C PRO A 202 8.57 11.99 16.43
N TYR A 203 9.01 10.73 16.40
CA TYR A 203 9.82 10.18 15.31
C TYR A 203 9.05 9.17 14.48
N LEU A 204 8.47 8.15 15.11
CA LEU A 204 7.89 7.00 14.41
C LEU A 204 6.70 6.44 15.18
N LEU A 205 5.61 6.22 14.46
CA LEU A 205 4.44 5.51 14.94
C LEU A 205 4.43 4.09 14.35
N ARG A 206 4.44 3.08 15.22
CA ARG A 206 4.35 1.66 14.85
C ARG A 206 2.96 1.16 15.15
N LEU A 207 2.28 0.61 14.16
CA LEU A 207 0.91 0.12 14.23
C LEU A 207 0.92 -1.37 13.95
N LYS A 208 0.42 -2.18 14.89
CA LYS A 208 0.44 -3.63 14.80
C LYS A 208 -0.94 -4.18 15.06
N LEU A 209 -1.49 -4.92 14.11
CA LEU A 209 -2.78 -5.58 14.32
C LEU A 209 -2.62 -6.85 15.13
N LEU A 210 -3.64 -7.16 15.92
CA LEU A 210 -3.70 -8.32 16.80
C LEU A 210 -5.06 -9.01 16.64
N TYR A 211 -5.06 -10.33 16.79
CA TYR A 211 -6.25 -11.20 16.78
C TYR A 211 -7.00 -11.33 15.45
N ASN A 212 -6.58 -10.65 14.37
CA ASN A 212 -7.11 -10.91 13.03
C ASN A 212 -6.60 -12.21 12.43
N SER A 213 -7.53 -13.01 11.88
CA SER A 213 -7.24 -14.22 11.12
C SER A 213 -6.98 -13.96 9.64
N GLU A 214 -7.60 -12.91 9.10
CA GLU A 214 -7.44 -12.45 7.72
C GLU A 214 -6.57 -11.18 7.66
N LEU A 215 -6.04 -10.85 6.48
CA LEU A 215 -5.31 -9.59 6.27
C LEU A 215 -6.25 -8.39 6.43
N GLN A 216 -5.86 -7.38 7.20
CA GLN A 216 -6.68 -6.21 7.52
C GLN A 216 -5.96 -4.89 7.18
N PRO A 217 -6.65 -3.89 6.61
CA PRO A 217 -6.07 -2.60 6.29
C PRO A 217 -5.89 -1.69 7.53
N ILE A 218 -4.98 -0.72 7.39
CA ILE A 218 -4.73 0.37 8.33
C ILE A 218 -4.65 1.67 7.52
N ALA A 219 -5.14 2.76 8.10
CA ALA A 219 -4.86 4.11 7.61
C ALA A 219 -4.80 5.11 8.78
N VAL A 220 -4.23 6.28 8.51
CA VAL A 220 -4.12 7.39 9.46
C VAL A 220 -4.60 8.69 8.82
N GLN A 221 -5.18 9.55 9.65
CA GLN A 221 -5.56 10.92 9.31
C GLN A 221 -5.05 11.83 10.43
N ALA A 222 -4.44 12.95 10.08
CA ALA A 222 -3.80 13.86 11.01
C ALA A 222 -4.34 15.29 10.87
N ASN A 223 -4.21 16.10 11.92
CA ASN A 223 -4.60 17.52 11.90
C ASN A 223 -3.52 18.46 11.33
N SER A 224 -2.53 17.88 10.65
CA SER A 224 -1.42 18.56 9.99
C SER A 224 -0.77 17.57 9.02
N ASN A 225 0.03 18.05 8.06
CA ASN A 225 0.70 17.15 7.12
C ASN A 225 1.63 16.19 7.86
N LEU A 226 1.44 14.90 7.62
CA LEU A 226 2.42 13.88 7.94
C LEU A 226 3.63 14.07 7.02
N PRO A 227 4.86 13.80 7.49
CA PRO A 227 6.04 13.73 6.63
C PRO A 227 5.86 12.74 5.46
N GLU A 228 6.76 12.81 4.48
CA GLU A 228 6.83 11.79 3.45
C GLU A 228 7.15 10.43 4.09
N GLN A 229 6.46 9.39 3.62
CA GLN A 229 6.61 8.01 4.08
C GLN A 229 7.50 7.19 3.13
N GLY A 230 7.75 7.75 1.94
CA GLY A 230 8.51 7.15 0.86
C GLY A 230 7.88 7.50 -0.50
N LYS A 231 8.20 6.70 -1.52
CA LYS A 231 7.81 6.97 -2.91
C LYS A 231 7.29 5.69 -3.58
N CYS A 232 6.32 5.84 -4.48
CA CYS A 232 5.97 4.79 -5.43
C CYS A 232 6.33 5.25 -6.84
N TYR A 233 6.78 4.32 -7.66
CA TYR A 233 6.95 4.52 -9.10
C TYR A 233 5.84 3.78 -9.81
N GLU A 234 5.16 4.45 -10.74
CA GLU A 234 4.13 3.87 -11.60
C GLU A 234 4.63 3.86 -13.03
N SER A 235 4.92 2.67 -13.57
CA SER A 235 5.44 2.49 -14.92
C SER A 235 4.33 2.05 -15.86
N SER A 236 4.14 2.80 -16.94
CA SER A 236 3.13 2.56 -17.97
C SER A 236 3.80 2.45 -19.34
N ALA A 237 3.74 1.26 -19.95
CA ALA A 237 4.29 0.99 -21.27
C ALA A 237 3.20 0.74 -22.29
N THR A 238 3.28 1.40 -23.44
CA THR A 238 2.30 1.33 -24.53
C THR A 238 2.98 0.97 -25.85
N VAL A 239 2.42 -0.02 -26.55
CA VAL A 239 2.74 -0.31 -27.96
C VAL A 239 2.00 0.70 -28.83
N GLN A 240 2.74 1.56 -29.55
CA GLN A 240 2.14 2.69 -30.28
C GLN A 240 1.25 2.26 -31.45
N VAL A 241 1.53 1.11 -32.09
CA VAL A 241 0.80 0.64 -33.28
C VAL A 241 -0.54 0.00 -32.92
N SER A 242 -0.61 -0.77 -31.84
CA SER A 242 -1.84 -1.47 -31.42
C SER A 242 -2.58 -0.80 -30.24
N GLY A 243 -1.93 0.14 -29.54
CA GLY A 243 -2.45 0.82 -28.36
C GLY A 243 -2.43 -0.02 -27.07
N ILE A 244 -1.94 -1.27 -27.13
CA ILE A 244 -1.87 -2.14 -25.94
C ILE A 244 -0.98 -1.50 -24.89
N THR A 245 -1.54 -1.32 -23.70
CA THR A 245 -0.88 -0.66 -22.57
C THR A 245 -0.83 -1.58 -21.37
N ARG A 246 0.33 -1.68 -20.73
CA ARG A 246 0.54 -2.37 -19.45
C ARG A 246 1.06 -1.40 -18.41
N LYS A 247 0.61 -1.58 -17.17
CA LYS A 247 0.98 -0.76 -16.02
C LYS A 247 1.42 -1.63 -14.87
N ILE A 248 2.44 -1.19 -14.15
CA ILE A 248 2.91 -1.77 -12.89
C ILE A 248 3.25 -0.64 -11.91
N ARG A 249 3.20 -0.94 -10.61
CA ARG A 249 3.55 -0.01 -9.53
C ARG A 249 4.43 -0.73 -8.51
N GLN A 250 5.48 -0.05 -8.06
CA GLN A 250 6.34 -0.50 -6.96
C GLN A 250 6.52 0.64 -5.98
N CYS A 251 6.43 0.34 -4.68
CA CYS A 251 6.62 1.32 -3.62
C CYS A 251 7.89 1.03 -2.82
N GLN A 252 8.55 2.09 -2.37
CA GLN A 252 9.72 2.09 -1.50
C GLN A 252 9.42 3.05 -0.34
N PHE A 253 9.12 2.50 0.84
CA PHE A 253 8.94 3.26 2.07
C PHE A 253 10.28 3.47 2.78
N PHE A 254 10.41 4.53 3.59
CA PHE A 254 11.62 4.81 4.37
C PHE A 254 11.88 3.70 5.41
N GLN A 255 13.16 3.31 5.55
CA GLN A 255 13.57 2.13 6.33
C GLN A 255 13.35 2.30 7.84
N ALA A 256 12.33 1.63 8.38
CA ALA A 256 12.10 1.58 9.83
C ALA A 256 13.06 0.60 10.55
N PRO A 257 13.45 0.89 11.82
CA PRO A 257 14.23 -0.05 12.62
C PRO A 257 13.54 -1.42 12.77
N PRO A 258 14.24 -2.56 12.59
CA PRO A 258 13.63 -3.89 12.63
C PRO A 258 12.86 -4.22 13.92
N GLU A 259 11.80 -5.02 13.82
CA GLU A 259 10.92 -5.39 14.95
C GLU A 259 11.63 -6.08 16.10
N ILE A 260 12.79 -6.72 15.85
CA ILE A 260 13.59 -7.36 16.90
C ILE A 260 13.91 -6.40 18.04
N PHE A 261 14.15 -5.11 17.73
CA PHE A 261 14.50 -4.08 18.70
C PHE A 261 13.33 -3.64 19.60
N ASP A 262 12.08 -3.99 19.30
CA ASP A 262 10.93 -3.65 20.14
C ASP A 262 10.90 -4.44 21.47
N TYR A 263 11.57 -5.58 21.54
CA TYR A 263 11.50 -6.53 22.66
C TYR A 263 12.87 -6.85 23.29
N VAL A 264 13.97 -6.26 22.82
CA VAL A 264 15.28 -6.47 23.47
C VAL A 264 15.34 -5.68 24.77
N LEU A 265 15.45 -6.40 25.88
CA LEU A 265 15.88 -5.85 27.16
C LEU A 265 17.40 -5.59 27.10
N PHE A 266 17.79 -4.52 26.39
CA PHE A 266 19.18 -4.16 26.15
C PHE A 266 19.74 -3.42 27.37
N SER A 267 20.62 -4.07 28.12
CA SER A 267 21.36 -3.48 29.23
C SER A 267 22.85 -3.43 28.89
N THR A 268 23.47 -2.25 29.02
CA THR A 268 24.92 -2.06 28.88
C THR A 268 25.70 -2.37 30.16
N SER A 269 25.00 -2.71 31.25
CA SER A 269 25.54 -3.15 32.53
C SER A 269 24.86 -4.44 33.01
N ASP A 270 25.44 -5.10 34.00
CA ASP A 270 24.87 -6.32 34.59
C ASP A 270 23.45 -6.09 35.13
N LEU A 271 22.55 -7.00 34.77
CA LEU A 271 21.20 -7.06 35.32
C LEU A 271 21.25 -7.49 36.79
N VAL A 272 21.21 -6.51 37.69
CA VAL A 272 20.98 -6.77 39.12
C VAL A 272 19.53 -7.22 39.29
N LYS A 273 19.38 -8.48 39.70
CA LYS A 273 18.10 -9.17 39.91
C LYS A 273 17.41 -8.77 41.22
#